data_AF-A0A540LXL9-F1
#
_entry.id   AF-A0A540LXL9-F1
#
_cell.length_a   1.000
_cell.length_b   1.000
_cell.length_c   1.000
_cell.angle_alpha   90.00
_cell.angle_beta   90.00
_cell.angle_gamma   90.00
#
_symmetry.space_group_name_H-M   'P 1'
#
loop_
_entity.id
_entity.type
_entity.pdbx_description
1 polymer ?
#
loop_
_entity_poly.entity_id
_entity_poly.type
_entity_poly.pdbx_seq_one_letter_code
_entity_poly.pdbx_strand_id
1 'polypeptide(L)'
;MLGHLRSKALEDFQVRLEQLLNKGEGFASSVRTCAQSSMLEFEKGCADAAIQQTNWDASKAREKLRRDIDAHASSVRSAKLAELNSNYEKKLFSSLSGPVEALLETGAKDTWALI
;
A
#
# COMPACT_ATOMS: atom_id res chain seq x y z
N MET A 1 12.35 -23.92 -9.39
CA MET A 1 10.94 -23.76 -9.79
C MET A 1 10.12 -22.95 -8.76
N LEU A 2 9.97 -23.37 -7.50
CA LEU A 2 9.24 -22.60 -6.47
C LEU A 2 9.69 -21.16 -6.30
N GLY A 3 11.01 -20.90 -6.35
CA GLY A 3 11.54 -19.54 -6.25
C GLY A 3 10.98 -18.63 -7.33
N HIS A 4 10.89 -19.13 -8.57
CA HIS A 4 10.32 -18.41 -9.70
C HIS A 4 8.80 -18.20 -9.55
N LEU A 5 8.05 -19.24 -9.17
CA LEU A 5 6.62 -19.13 -8.91
C LEU A 5 6.31 -18.08 -7.82
N ARG A 6 7.09 -18.08 -6.74
CA ARG A 6 6.97 -17.10 -5.66
C ARG A 6 7.28 -15.69 -6.15
N SER A 7 8.39 -15.49 -6.84
CA SER A 7 8.78 -14.17 -7.35
C SER A 7 7.73 -13.63 -8.32
N LYS A 8 7.24 -14.48 -9.25
CA LYS A 8 6.16 -14.12 -10.17
C LYS A 8 4.88 -13.72 -9.44
N ALA A 9 4.41 -14.53 -8.47
CA ALA A 9 3.20 -14.23 -7.72
C ALA A 9 3.29 -12.92 -6.92
N LEU A 10 4.50 -12.58 -6.42
CA LEU A 10 4.77 -11.32 -5.77
C LEU A 10 4.80 -10.14 -6.76
N GLU A 11 5.44 -10.29 -7.92
CA GLU A 11 5.42 -9.27 -8.98
C GLU A 11 3.98 -9.00 -9.45
N ASP A 12 3.20 -10.06 -9.70
CA ASP A 12 1.80 -9.95 -10.09
C ASP A 12 0.93 -9.27 -8.99
N PHE A 13 1.25 -9.50 -7.71
CA PHE A 13 0.63 -8.77 -6.60
C PHE A 13 0.91 -7.27 -6.68
N GLN A 14 2.18 -6.89 -6.84
CA GLN A 14 2.62 -5.50 -6.86
C GLN A 14 1.99 -4.74 -8.04
N VAL A 15 2.05 -5.33 -9.24
CA VAL A 15 1.48 -4.74 -10.46
C VAL A 15 -0.04 -4.57 -10.34
N ARG A 16 -0.76 -5.59 -9.89
CA ARG A 16 -2.22 -5.49 -9.72
C ARG A 16 -2.60 -4.47 -8.65
N LEU A 17 -1.89 -4.45 -7.52
CA LEU A 17 -2.15 -3.49 -6.46
C LEU A 17 -1.99 -2.06 -6.96
N GLU A 18 -0.88 -1.78 -7.65
CA GLU A 18 -0.63 -0.47 -8.26
C GLU A 18 -1.76 -0.07 -9.22
N GLN A 19 -2.17 -0.97 -10.11
CA GLN A 19 -3.26 -0.71 -11.05
C GLN A 19 -4.59 -0.39 -10.37
N LEU A 20 -4.97 -1.13 -9.32
CA LEU A 20 -6.22 -0.88 -8.59
C LEU A 20 -6.18 0.45 -7.83
N LEU A 21 -5.04 0.77 -7.19
CA LEU A 21 -4.87 2.04 -6.50
C LEU A 21 -4.89 3.23 -7.47
N ASN A 22 -4.31 3.07 -8.67
CA ASN A 22 -4.37 4.09 -9.72
C ASN A 22 -5.78 4.32 -10.26
N LYS A 23 -6.68 3.34 -10.13
CA LYS A 23 -8.12 3.47 -10.43
C LYS A 23 -8.93 4.11 -9.30
N GLY A 24 -8.28 4.43 -8.18
CA GLY A 24 -8.94 5.01 -7.01
C GLY A 24 -9.70 3.99 -6.16
N GLU A 25 -9.43 2.68 -6.31
CA GLU A 25 -10.05 1.67 -5.46
C GLU A 25 -9.57 1.78 -4.00
N GLY A 26 -10.42 1.34 -3.08
CA GLY A 26 -10.11 1.36 -1.65
C GLY A 26 -8.96 0.42 -1.29
N PHE A 27 -7.91 0.97 -0.65
CA PHE A 27 -6.67 0.27 -0.32
C PHE A 27 -6.87 -1.13 0.29
N ALA A 28 -7.68 -1.24 1.35
CA ALA A 28 -7.89 -2.51 2.05
C ALA A 28 -8.59 -3.56 1.17
N SER A 29 -9.47 -3.13 0.26
CA SER A 29 -10.14 -4.01 -0.70
C SER A 29 -9.14 -4.49 -1.76
N SER A 30 -8.39 -3.56 -2.36
CA SER A 30 -7.40 -3.88 -3.39
C SER A 30 -6.31 -4.82 -2.86
N VAL A 31 -5.74 -4.57 -1.68
CA VAL A 31 -4.76 -5.47 -1.05
C VAL A 31 -5.33 -6.87 -0.86
N ARG A 32 -6.56 -6.98 -0.33
CA ARG A 32 -7.20 -8.28 -0.09
C ARG A 32 -7.38 -9.06 -1.39
N THR A 33 -7.96 -8.43 -2.40
CA THR A 33 -8.21 -9.04 -3.71
C THR A 33 -6.90 -9.47 -4.38
N CYS A 34 -5.90 -8.59 -4.43
CA CYS A 34 -4.60 -8.89 -5.02
C CYS A 34 -3.88 -10.03 -4.28
N ALA A 35 -3.89 -10.02 -2.94
CA ALA A 35 -3.26 -11.06 -2.14
C ALA A 35 -3.92 -12.43 -2.36
N GLN A 36 -5.25 -12.49 -2.37
CA GLN A 36 -6.00 -13.73 -2.64
C GLN A 36 -5.68 -14.29 -4.03
N SER A 37 -5.69 -13.45 -5.06
CA SER A 37 -5.37 -13.86 -6.43
C SER A 37 -3.93 -14.37 -6.56
N SER A 38 -2.95 -13.65 -6.02
CA SER A 38 -1.54 -14.06 -6.07
C SER A 38 -1.27 -15.35 -5.29
N MET A 39 -1.92 -15.55 -4.14
CA MET A 39 -1.80 -16.79 -3.38
C MET A 39 -2.40 -17.97 -4.14
N LEU A 40 -3.56 -17.78 -4.77
CA LEU A 40 -4.22 -18.81 -5.56
C LEU A 40 -3.37 -19.21 -6.78
N GLU A 41 -2.81 -18.24 -7.51
CA GLU A 41 -1.92 -18.48 -8.65
C GLU A 41 -0.66 -19.22 -8.23
N PHE A 42 -0.08 -18.86 -7.08
CA PHE A 42 1.07 -19.57 -6.52
C PHE A 42 0.72 -21.02 -6.17
N GLU A 43 -0.39 -21.26 -5.48
CA GLU A 43 -0.83 -22.61 -5.08
C GLU A 43 -1.12 -23.49 -6.31
N LYS A 44 -1.78 -22.93 -7.33
CA LYS A 44 -2.00 -23.61 -8.61
C LYS A 44 -0.68 -23.98 -9.28
N GLY A 45 0.26 -23.03 -9.40
CA GLY A 45 1.58 -23.31 -9.97
C GLY A 45 2.38 -24.36 -9.19
N CYS A 46 2.21 -24.41 -7.86
CA CYS A 46 2.81 -25.45 -7.03
C CYS A 46 2.19 -26.83 -7.29
N ALA A 47 0.87 -26.91 -7.41
CA ALA A 47 0.17 -28.16 -7.71
C ALA A 47 0.57 -28.71 -9.09
N ASP A 48 0.62 -27.85 -10.11
CA ASP A 48 1.05 -28.21 -11.46
C ASP A 48 2.50 -28.75 -11.47
N ALA A 49 3.39 -28.14 -10.68
CA ALA A 49 4.77 -28.58 -10.52
C ALA A 49 4.92 -29.90 -9.73
N ALA A 50 4.11 -30.10 -8.69
CA ALA A 50 4.13 -31.30 -7.85
C ALA A 50 3.56 -32.52 -8.58
N ILE A 51 2.66 -32.34 -9.56
CA ILE A 51 2.24 -33.44 -10.44
C ILE A 51 3.43 -33.98 -11.26
N GLN A 52 4.41 -33.12 -11.57
CA GLN A 52 5.58 -33.48 -12.38
C GLN A 52 6.76 -34.03 -11.56
N GLN A 53 6.76 -33.88 -10.22
CA GLN A 53 7.89 -34.24 -9.34
C GLN A 53 7.42 -34.80 -7.98
N THR A 54 8.14 -35.76 -7.40
CA THR A 54 7.72 -36.41 -6.16
C THR A 54 7.75 -35.48 -4.93
N ASN A 55 6.56 -35.26 -4.34
CA ASN A 55 6.27 -34.65 -3.03
C ASN A 55 7.05 -33.36 -2.69
N TRP A 56 6.78 -32.29 -3.44
CA TRP A 56 7.43 -30.99 -3.24
C TRP A 56 6.73 -30.18 -2.13
N ASP A 57 7.37 -30.01 -0.97
CA ASP A 57 6.85 -29.18 0.12
C ASP A 57 6.98 -27.67 -0.21
N ALA A 58 5.85 -27.04 -0.54
CA ALA A 58 5.76 -25.61 -0.84
C ALA A 58 5.44 -24.73 0.37
N SER A 59 5.26 -25.31 1.57
CA SER A 59 4.79 -24.59 2.77
C SER A 59 5.66 -23.38 3.12
N LYS A 60 6.98 -23.55 3.12
CA LYS A 60 7.95 -22.49 3.40
C LYS A 60 7.93 -21.37 2.35
N ALA A 61 7.75 -21.73 1.08
CA ALA A 61 7.65 -20.77 0.00
C ALA A 61 6.33 -19.98 0.07
N ARG A 62 5.23 -20.66 0.42
CA ARG A 62 3.92 -20.04 0.67
C ARG A 62 3.97 -19.05 1.83
N GLU A 63 4.55 -19.45 2.95
CA GLU A 63 4.70 -18.59 4.12
C GLU A 63 5.55 -17.36 3.80
N LYS A 64 6.62 -17.54 3.03
CA LYS A 64 7.45 -16.42 2.59
C LYS A 64 6.68 -15.48 1.67
N LEU A 65 5.91 -16.01 0.71
CA LEU A 65 5.07 -15.19 -0.17
C LEU A 65 4.10 -14.32 0.64
N ARG A 66 3.40 -14.90 1.62
CA ARG A 66 2.48 -14.16 2.50
C ARG A 66 3.18 -13.00 3.21
N ARG A 67 4.34 -13.27 3.82
CA ARG A 67 5.13 -12.24 4.52
C ARG A 67 5.63 -11.14 3.58
N ASP A 68 6.06 -11.50 2.37
CA ASP A 68 6.53 -10.51 1.39
C ASP A 68 5.37 -9.63 0.88
N ILE A 69 4.18 -10.20 0.69
CA ILE A 69 2.94 -9.47 0.39
C ILE A 69 2.59 -8.49 1.51
N ASP A 70 2.56 -8.97 2.77
CA ASP A 70 2.23 -8.14 3.93
C ASP A 70 3.22 -6.99 4.13
N ALA A 71 4.52 -7.27 3.90
CA ALA A 71 5.58 -6.28 3.96
C ALA A 71 5.41 -5.21 2.87
N HIS A 72 5.13 -5.63 1.63
CA HIS A 72 4.89 -4.68 0.53
C HIS A 72 3.64 -3.85 0.78
N ALA A 73 2.52 -4.46 1.19
CA ALA A 73 1.30 -3.75 1.53
C ALA A 73 1.53 -2.73 2.65
N SER A 74 2.29 -3.09 3.69
CA SER A 74 2.66 -2.17 4.75
C SER A 74 3.51 -1.00 4.26
N SER A 75 4.48 -1.26 3.36
CA SER A 75 5.29 -0.21 2.73
C SER A 75 4.45 0.76 1.92
N VAL A 76 3.55 0.25 1.07
CA VAL A 76 2.65 1.07 0.25
C VAL A 76 1.71 1.91 1.14
N ARG A 77 1.15 1.30 2.19
CA ARG A 77 0.30 2.02 3.15
C ARG A 77 1.05 3.17 3.82
N SER A 78 2.27 2.94 4.30
CA SER A 78 3.08 3.99 4.92
C SER A 78 3.40 5.11 3.94
N ALA A 79 3.77 4.78 2.70
CA ALA A 79 4.02 5.77 1.65
C ALA A 79 2.77 6.61 1.36
N LYS A 80 1.59 5.97 1.23
CA LYS A 80 0.32 6.67 0.98
C LYS A 80 -0.11 7.56 2.13
N LEU A 81 0.10 7.13 3.38
CA LEU A 81 -0.17 7.96 4.55
C LEU A 81 0.77 9.18 4.63
N ALA A 82 2.06 8.99 4.30
CA ALA A 82 3.01 10.09 4.24
C ALA A 82 2.63 11.12 3.15
N GLU A 83 2.24 10.64 1.96
CA GLU A 83 1.72 11.47 0.87
C GLU A 83 0.48 12.27 1.32
N LEU A 84 -0.47 11.60 1.97
CA LEU A 84 -1.69 12.22 2.48
C LEU A 84 -1.38 13.32 3.52
N ASN A 85 -0.54 13.01 4.51
CA ASN A 85 -0.14 13.97 5.54
C ASN A 85 0.51 15.21 4.93
N SER A 86 1.49 15.03 4.04
CA SER A 86 2.17 16.16 3.39
C SER A 86 1.20 17.03 2.60
N ASN A 87 0.24 16.43 1.91
CA ASN A 87 -0.77 17.18 1.16
C ASN A 87 -1.68 18.00 2.09
N TYR A 88 -2.14 17.41 3.20
CA TYR A 88 -2.97 18.12 4.17
C TYR A 88 -2.19 19.22 4.92
N GLU A 89 -0.94 18.98 5.30
CA GLU A 89 -0.07 20.01 5.90
C GLU A 89 0.10 21.20 4.96
N LYS A 90 0.39 20.95 3.67
CA LYS A 90 0.49 22.01 2.65
C LYS A 90 -0.82 22.76 2.49
N LYS A 91 -1.95 22.06 2.42
CA LYS A 91 -3.27 22.66 2.26
C LYS A 91 -3.68 23.48 3.48
N LEU A 92 -3.35 23.00 4.67
CA LEU A 92 -3.59 23.71 5.93
C LEU A 92 -2.76 25.01 5.95
N PHE A 93 -1.47 24.90 5.66
CA PHE A 93 -0.56 26.05 5.60
C PHE A 93 -1.05 27.11 4.60
N SER A 94 -1.40 26.71 3.38
CA SER A 94 -1.87 27.66 2.36
C SER A 94 -3.22 28.29 2.69
N SER A 95 -4.08 27.59 3.41
CA SER A 95 -5.39 28.12 3.82
C SER A 95 -5.28 29.09 5.00
N LEU A 96 -4.28 28.92 5.86
CA LEU A 96 -4.10 29.72 7.08
C LEU A 96 -3.12 30.88 6.93
N SER A 97 -2.16 30.82 6.01
CA SER A 97 -1.09 31.83 5.94
C SER A 97 -1.63 33.26 5.76
N GLY A 98 -2.57 33.46 4.83
CA GLY A 98 -3.18 34.78 4.59
C GLY A 98 -4.05 35.28 5.74
N PRO A 99 -5.01 34.48 6.26
CA PRO A 99 -5.79 34.86 7.42
C PRO A 99 -4.95 35.20 8.65
N VAL A 100 -3.92 34.39 8.93
CA VAL A 100 -3.00 34.64 10.06
C VAL A 100 -2.21 35.92 9.84
N GLU A 101 -1.68 36.16 8.65
CA GLU A 101 -0.96 37.40 8.32
C GLU A 101 -1.85 38.64 8.51
N ALA A 102 -3.09 38.62 7.99
CA ALA A 102 -4.03 39.73 8.14
C ALA A 102 -4.38 40.03 9.61
N LEU A 103 -4.55 38.97 10.43
CA LEU A 103 -4.80 39.07 11.87
C LEU A 103 -3.61 39.66 12.63
N LEU A 104 -2.38 39.29 12.24
CA LEU A 104 -1.15 39.81 12.84
C LEU A 104 -0.94 41.29 12.49
N GLU A 105 -1.20 41.69 11.23
CA GLU A 105 -1.11 43.09 10.78
C GLU A 105 -2.11 44.02 11.48
N THR A 106 -3.27 43.51 11.92
CA THR A 106 -4.26 44.34 12.62
C THR A 106 -3.85 44.72 14.04
N GLY A 107 -2.93 43.97 14.67
CA GLY A 107 -2.39 44.26 16.01
C GLY A 107 -3.45 44.37 17.11
N ALA A 108 -4.62 43.75 16.92
CA ALA A 108 -5.74 43.86 17.84
C ALA A 108 -5.44 43.15 19.17
N LYS A 109 -5.96 43.68 20.28
CA LYS A 109 -5.69 43.16 21.62
C LYS A 109 -6.20 41.72 21.82
N ASP A 110 -7.12 41.29 20.97
CA ASP A 110 -7.78 39.99 20.89
C ASP A 110 -7.27 39.07 19.76
N THR A 111 -6.22 39.47 19.01
CA THR A 111 -5.66 38.69 17.89
C THR A 111 -5.35 37.23 18.24
N TRP A 112 -4.87 36.94 19.45
CA TRP A 112 -4.58 35.56 19.89
C TRP A 112 -5.82 34.72 20.21
N ALA A 113 -6.97 35.33 20.46
CA ALA A 113 -8.24 34.61 20.69
C ALA A 113 -8.95 34.25 19.38
N LEU A 114 -8.50 34.80 18.25
CA LEU A 114 -9.06 34.64 16.92
C LEU A 114 -8.24 33.67 16.03
N ILE A 115 -7.10 33.17 16.53
CA ILE A 115 -6.22 32.17 15.92
C ILE A 115 -6.36 30.85 16.67
#